data_AF-A0A818GT76-F1
#
_entry.id   AF-A0A818GT76-F1
#
_cell.length_a   1.000
_cell.length_b   1.000
_cell.length_c   1.000
_cell.angle_alpha   90.00
_cell.angle_beta   90.00
_cell.angle_gamma   90.00
#
_symmetry.space_group_name_H-M   'P 1'
#
loop_
_entity.id
_entity.type
_entity.pdbx_description
1 polymer ?
#
loop_
_entity_poly.entity_id
_entity_poly.type
_entity_poly.pdbx_seq_one_letter_code
_entity_poly.pdbx_strand_id
1 'polypeptide(L)' 'MRSLDNGAMTTLYVATHPDIEQNNIRGAYFVPSKILPPPYCRPAIAEMNSIAHDRQQCQKLWELSQRLTNLNTTI' A
#
# COMPACT_ATOMS: atom_id res chain seq x y z
N MET A 1 15.03 -8.25 14.82
CA MET A 1 14.65 -6.99 15.51
C MET A 1 14.14 -6.03 14.44
N ARG A 2 12.96 -5.40 14.62
CA ARG A 2 12.46 -4.38 13.67
C ARG A 2 13.06 -3.03 14.08
N SER A 3 13.93 -2.45 13.26
CA SER A 3 14.42 -1.07 13.41
C SER A 3 13.51 -0.09 12.66
N LEU A 4 13.62 1.21 12.96
CA LEU A 4 12.94 2.27 12.20
C LEU A 4 13.27 2.20 10.70
N ASP A 5 14.54 1.95 10.39
CA ASP A 5 15.03 1.80 9.01
C ASP A 5 14.30 0.67 8.28
N ASN A 6 14.08 -0.48 8.95
CA ASN A 6 13.36 -1.61 8.36
C ASN A 6 11.88 -1.29 8.08
N GLY A 7 11.27 -0.33 8.79
CA GLY A 7 9.92 0.15 8.52
C GLY A 7 9.83 1.04 7.28
N ALA A 8 10.80 1.93 7.09
CA ALA A 8 10.83 2.89 5.98
C ALA A 8 11.12 2.21 4.62
N MET A 9 11.83 1.09 4.61
CA MET A 9 12.21 0.40 3.36
C MET A 9 11.03 -0.02 2.50
N THR A 10 9.90 -0.45 3.08
CA THR A 10 8.70 -0.78 2.29
C THR A 10 8.15 0.46 1.58
N THR A 11 8.12 1.60 2.27
CA THR A 11 7.67 2.87 1.68
C THR A 11 8.59 3.29 0.54
N LEU A 12 9.90 3.23 0.75
CA LEU A 12 10.89 3.55 -0.30
C LEU A 12 10.73 2.63 -1.51
N TYR A 13 10.60 1.32 -1.29
CA TYR A 13 10.39 0.35 -2.37
C TYR A 13 9.15 0.68 -3.22
N VAL A 14 8.00 0.88 -2.57
CA VAL A 14 6.73 1.16 -3.27
C VAL A 14 6.77 2.51 -3.99
N ALA A 15 7.51 3.48 -3.44
CA ALA A 15 7.62 4.81 -4.03
C ALA A 15 8.59 4.88 -5.23
N THR A 16 9.67 4.08 -5.24
CA THR A 16 10.78 4.31 -6.19
C THR A 16 11.20 3.09 -7.00
N HIS A 17 10.87 1.87 -6.59
CA HIS A 17 11.43 0.69 -7.25
C HIS A 17 10.68 0.40 -8.57
N PRO A 18 11.40 0.21 -9.70
CA PRO A 18 10.77 0.04 -11.02
C PRO A 18 9.92 -1.23 -11.13
N ASP A 19 10.12 -2.20 -10.24
CA ASP A 19 9.32 -3.44 -10.13
C ASP A 19 7.81 -3.16 -10.05
N ILE A 20 7.40 -2.05 -9.42
CA ILE A 20 5.99 -1.66 -9.32
C ILE A 20 5.36 -1.50 -10.71
N GLU A 21 6.09 -0.87 -11.62
CA GLU A 21 5.61 -0.57 -12.97
C GLU A 21 5.89 -1.73 -13.93
N GLN A 22 7.11 -2.28 -13.90
CA GLN A 22 7.55 -3.34 -14.79
C GLN A 22 6.72 -4.62 -14.63
N ASN A 23 6.28 -4.93 -13.40
CA ASN A 23 5.44 -6.09 -13.12
C ASN A 23 3.97 -5.74 -12.88
N ASN A 24 3.56 -4.48 -13.08
CA ASN A 24 2.18 -4.00 -12.93
C ASN A 24 1.50 -4.41 -11.62
N ILE A 25 2.22 -4.32 -10.49
CA ILE A 25 1.73 -4.70 -9.17
C ILE A 25 1.11 -3.51 -8.40
N ARG A 26 0.60 -2.52 -9.13
CA ARG A 26 -0.09 -1.35 -8.58
C ARG A 26 -1.40 -1.77 -7.90
N GLY A 27 -1.74 -1.13 -6.78
CA GLY A 27 -2.95 -1.45 -6.01
C GLY A 27 -2.85 -2.69 -5.11
N ALA A 28 -1.71 -3.39 -5.12
CA ALA A 28 -1.43 -4.46 -4.16
C ALA A 28 -1.13 -3.90 -2.76
N TYR A 29 -1.35 -4.72 -1.74
CA TYR A 29 -0.92 -4.43 -0.38
C TYR A 29 0.46 -5.04 -0.12
N PHE A 30 1.31 -4.32 0.60
CA PHE A 30 2.69 -4.73 0.86
C PHE A 30 2.98 -4.84 2.35
N VAL A 31 3.74 -5.87 2.74
CA VAL A 31 4.26 -6.03 4.11
C VAL A 31 5.78 -6.19 4.08
N PRO A 32 6.49 -5.74 5.12
CA PRO A 32 7.93 -5.97 5.22
C PRO A 32 8.26 -7.46 5.10
N SER A 33 9.20 -7.81 4.22
CA SER A 33 9.64 -9.20 4.08
C SER A 33 10.36 -9.65 5.35
N LYS A 34 10.05 -10.89 5.77
CA LYS A 34 10.72 -11.55 6.89
C LYS A 34 12.03 -12.25 6.48
N ILE A 35 12.29 -12.34 5.18
CA ILE A 35 13.18 -13.35 4.59
C ILE A 35 14.52 -12.76 4.17
N LEU A 36 14.55 -11.48 3.80
CA LEU A 36 15.76 -10.90 3.23
C LEU A 36 16.67 -10.34 4.33
N PRO A 37 17.96 -10.73 4.36
CA PRO A 37 18.93 -10.14 5.27
C PRO A 37 19.18 -8.67 4.87
N PRO A 38 19.45 -7.78 5.83
CA PRO A 38 19.96 -6.45 5.53
C PRO A 38 21.16 -6.54 4.56
N PRO A 39 21.27 -5.67 3.53
CA PRO A 39 20.46 -4.47 3.25
C PRO A 39 19.26 -4.71 2.31
N TYR A 40 18.99 -5.96 1.92
CA TYR A 40 17.97 -6.24 0.90
C TYR A 40 16.57 -6.20 1.52
N CYS A 41 15.70 -5.34 0.98
CA CYS A 41 14.29 -5.33 1.30
C CYS A 41 13.49 -5.35 0.01
N ARG A 42 12.94 -6.53 -0.32
CA ARG A 42 11.81 -6.66 -1.24
C ARG A 42 10.58 -6.96 -0.39
N PRO A 43 9.65 -6.00 -0.21
CA PRO A 43 8.39 -6.25 0.48
C PRO A 43 7.63 -7.41 -0.17
N ALA A 44 6.90 -8.17 0.65
CA ALA A 44 6.01 -9.20 0.15
C ALA A 44 4.64 -8.59 -0.17
N ILE A 45 4.01 -9.05 -1.25
CA ILE A 45 2.59 -8.79 -1.48
C ILE A 45 1.80 -9.56 -0.41
N ALA A 46 0.81 -8.89 0.17
CA ALA A 46 -0.02 -9.43 1.23
C ALA A 46 -1.48 -9.51 0.80
N GLU A 47 -2.11 -10.64 1.15
CA GLU A 47 -3.55 -10.81 1.05
C GLU A 47 -4.23 -10.08 2.21
N MET A 48 -5.15 -9.18 1.89
CA MET A 48 -5.97 -8.49 2.88
C MET A 48 -7.29 -9.22 3.15
N ASN A 49 -7.95 -8.85 4.24
CA ASN A 49 -9.26 -9.41 4.58
C ASN A 49 -10.33 -9.08 3.50
N SER A 50 -11.47 -9.76 3.56
CA SER A 50 -12.57 -9.58 2.60
C SER A 50 -13.14 -8.17 2.58
N ILE A 51 -13.13 -7.48 3.74
CA ILE A 51 -13.64 -6.11 3.87
C ILE A 51 -12.78 -5.13 3.05
N ALA A 52 -11.45 -5.28 3.06
CA ALA A 52 -10.54 -4.45 2.29
C ALA A 52 -10.69 -4.60 0.77
N HIS A 53 -11.40 -5.63 0.31
CA HIS A 53 -11.70 -5.90 -1.08
C HIS A 53 -13.16 -5.54 -1.47
N ASP A 54 -13.98 -5.06 -0.53
CA ASP A 54 -15.36 -4.67 -0.82
C ASP A 54 -15.40 -3.32 -1.53
N ARG A 55 -15.54 -3.38 -2.87
CA ARG A 55 -15.60 -2.19 -3.73
C ARG A 55 -16.78 -1.27 -3.38
N GLN A 56 -17.93 -1.82 -2.98
CA GLN A 56 -19.09 -1.00 -2.66
C GLN A 56 -18.87 -0.22 -1.36
N GLN A 57 -18.24 -0.85 -0.37
CA GLN A 57 -17.86 -0.17 0.86
C GLN A 57 -16.79 0.89 0.62
N CYS A 58 -15.77 0.62 -0.20
CA CYS A 58 -14.76 1.61 -0.58
C CYS A 58 -15.37 2.85 -1.23
N GLN A 59 -16.34 2.68 -2.14
CA GLN A 59 -17.03 3.80 -2.78
C GLN A 59 -17.81 4.65 -1.77
N LYS A 60 -18.58 4.00 -0.88
CA LYS A 60 -19.32 4.71 0.19
C LYS A 60 -18.38 5.47 1.12
N LEU A 61 -17.24 4.87 1.46
CA LEU A 61 -16.22 5.49 2.31
C LEU A 61 -15.60 6.71 1.63
N TRP A 62 -15.33 6.63 0.33
CA TRP A 62 -14.81 7.77 -0.45
C TRP A 62 -15.80 8.94 -0.45
N GLU A 63 -17.07 8.69 -0.78
CA GLU A 63 -18.12 9.72 -0.79
C GLU A 63 -18.32 10.37 0.58
N LEU A 64 -18.30 9.56 1.64
CA LEU A 64 -18.37 10.06 3.02
C LEU A 64 -17.15 10.93 3.34
N SER A 65 -15.95 10.48 2.97
CA SER A 65 -14.70 11.21 3.23
C SER A 65 -14.66 12.55 2.51
N GLN A 66 -15.12 12.62 1.26
CA GLN A 66 -15.24 13.88 0.50
C GLN A 66 -16.18 14.86 1.21
N ARG A 67 -17.34 14.39 1.68
CA ARG A 67 -18.29 15.22 2.45
C ARG A 67 -17.70 15.74 3.74
N LEU A 68 -17.01 14.89 4.50
CA LEU A 68 -16.42 15.26 5.79
C LEU A 68 -15.24 16.24 5.64
N THR A 69 -14.52 16.17 4.53
CA THR A 69 -13.34 17.02 4.25
C THR A 69 -13.66 18.23 3.38
N ASN A 70 -14.93 18.42 2.97
CA ASN A 70 -15.37 19.43 2.00
C ASN A 70 -14.60 19.40 0.67
N LEU A 71 -14.03 18.25 0.30
CA LEU A 71 -13.40 18.01 -1.00
C LEU A 71 -14.45 17.68 -2.05
N ASN A 72 -15.36 18.63 -2.32
CA ASN A 72 -16.34 18.53 -3.41
C ASN A 72 -15.73 18.98 -4.74
N THR A 73 -14.58 18.42 -5.11
CA THR A 73 -13.95 18.71 -6.40
C THR A 73 -14.24 17.59 -7.38
N THR A 74 -14.90 17.92 -8.48
CA THR A 74 -15.00 17.08 -9.68
C THR A 74 -13.57 16.76 -10.13
N ILE A 75 -13.21 15.47 -10.19
CA ILE A 75 -11.97 15.01 -10.85
C ILE A 75 -12.27 14.85 -12.33
#